data_AF-J9GUB6-F1
#
_entry.id   AF-J9GUB6-F1
#
_cell.length_a   1.000
_cell.length_b   1.000
_cell.length_c   1.000
_cell.angle_alpha   90.00
_cell.angle_beta   90.00
_cell.angle_gamma   90.00
#
_symmetry.space_group_name_H-M   'P 1'
#
loop_
_entity.id
_entity.type
_entity.pdbx_description
1 polymer ?
#
loop_
_entity_poly.entity_id
_entity_poly.type
_entity_poly.pdbx_seq_one_letter_code
_entity_poly.pdbx_strand_id
1 'polypeptide(L)' 'MSLLNTEILPFKAQAFANGEFVELTDADLKGHWSVVFFY' A
#
# COMPACT_ATOMS: atom_id res chain seq x y z
N MET A 1 -8.60 -17.18 8.13
CA MET A 1 -7.95 -16.52 9.28
C MET A 1 -8.08 -15.03 9.08
N SER A 2 -8.41 -14.28 10.12
CA SER A 2 -8.49 -12.80 10.04
C SER A 2 -7.09 -12.20 9.85
N LEU A 3 -6.99 -11.12 9.05
CA LEU A 3 -5.77 -10.32 8.89
C LEU A 3 -5.73 -9.13 9.87
N LEU A 4 -6.65 -9.08 10.85
CA LEU A 4 -6.67 -8.02 11.85
C LEU A 4 -5.43 -8.11 12.75
N ASN A 5 -4.78 -6.98 13.01
CA ASN A 5 -3.53 -6.84 13.78
C ASN A 5 -2.32 -7.62 13.23
N THR A 6 -2.33 -8.01 11.96
CA THR A 6 -1.14 -8.57 11.30
C THR A 6 -0.39 -7.49 10.51
N GLU A 7 0.93 -7.62 10.43
CA GLU A 7 1.72 -6.76 9.55
C GLU A 7 1.41 -7.03 8.08
N ILE A 8 1.42 -5.96 7.28
CA ILE A 8 1.27 -6.08 5.82
C ILE A 8 2.48 -6.79 5.23
N LEU A 9 2.23 -7.62 4.23
CA LEU A 9 3.30 -8.31 3.51
C LEU A 9 4.03 -7.31 2.58
N PRO A 10 5.32 -7.55 2.29
CA PRO A 10 6.05 -6.76 1.31
C PRO A 10 5.34 -6.78 -0.03
N PHE A 11 5.15 -5.60 -0.62
CA PHE A 11 4.56 -5.46 -1.95
C PHE A 11 5.29 -4.38 -2.72
N LYS A 12 5.19 -4.50 -4.05
CA LYS A 12 5.65 -3.49 -5.00
C LYS A 12 4.61 -3.41 -6.10
N ALA A 13 4.00 -2.25 -6.24
CA ALA A 13 2.94 -2.00 -7.21
C ALA A 13 3.24 -0.72 -7.99
N GLN A 14 2.88 -0.69 -9.27
CA GLN A 14 2.79 0.56 -10.01
C GLN A 14 1.41 1.17 -9.79
N ALA A 15 1.38 2.42 -9.37
CA ALA A 15 0.17 3.20 -9.19
C ALA A 15 0.21 4.42 -10.12
N PHE A 16 -0.96 4.85 -10.57
CA PHE A 16 -1.11 6.09 -11.30
C PHE A 16 -1.66 7.15 -10.35
N ALA A 17 -0.89 8.20 -10.08
CA ALA A 17 -1.27 9.27 -9.18
C ALA A 17 -0.92 10.62 -9.81
N ASN A 18 -1.86 11.57 -9.76
CA ASN A 18 -1.66 12.94 -10.25
C ASN A 18 -1.14 13.06 -11.70
N GLY A 19 -1.47 12.12 -12.59
CA GLY A 19 -1.03 12.16 -13.98
C GLY A 19 0.28 11.41 -14.25
N GLU A 20 0.92 10.84 -13.23
CA GLU A 20 2.21 10.15 -13.33
C GLU A 20 2.12 8.71 -12.83
N PHE A 21 3.01 7.87 -13.36
CA PHE A 21 3.22 6.51 -12.85
C PHE A 21 4.26 6.55 -11.75
N VAL A 22 3.82 6.18 -10.55
CA VAL A 22 4.67 6.07 -9.36
C VAL A 22 4.78 4.61 -8.96
N GLU A 23 5.93 4.24 -8.41
CA GLU A 23 6.12 2.94 -7.80
C GLU A 23 5.81 3.06 -6.30
N LEU A 24 4.92 2.20 -5.80
CA LEU A 24 4.50 2.18 -4.41
C LEU A 24 4.94 0.87 -3.76
N THR A 25 5.49 0.98 -2.55
CA THR A 25 5.99 -0.16 -1.76
C THR A 25 5.40 -0.17 -0.35
N ASP A 26 5.59 -1.26 0.39
CA ASP A 26 5.19 -1.32 1.80
C ASP A 26 5.92 -0.30 2.68
N ALA A 27 7.11 0.14 2.26
CA ALA A 27 7.89 1.15 2.96
C ALA A 27 7.19 2.52 2.92
N ASP A 28 6.49 2.85 1.83
CA ASP A 28 5.78 4.11 1.65
C ASP A 28 4.53 4.21 2.55
N LEU A 29 4.00 3.07 3.00
CA LEU A 29 2.89 3.02 3.95
C LEU A 29 3.36 3.14 5.41
N LYS A 30 4.64 2.93 5.71
CA LYS A 30 5.17 2.99 7.08
C LYS A 30 5.28 4.45 7.53
N GLY A 31 4.81 4.73 8.76
CA GLY A 31 4.83 6.08 9.33
C GLY A 31 3.62 6.95 8.92
N HIS A 32 2.75 6.44 8.06
CA HIS A 32 1.50 7.09 7.67
C HIS A 32 0.30 6.22 8.03
N TRP A 33 -0.86 6.86 8.22
CA TRP A 33 -2.12 6.13 8.26
C TRP A 33 -2.57 5.90 6.81
N SER A 34 -2.66 4.63 6.42
CA SER A 34 -2.96 4.23 5.04
C SER A 34 -4.24 3.43 4.96
N VAL A 35 -5.03 3.67 3.92
CA VAL A 35 -6.26 2.92 3.61
C VAL A 35 -6.08 2.29 2.24
N VAL A 36 -6.18 0.96 2.17
CA VAL A 36 -6.09 0.21 0.91
C VAL A 36 -7.50 -0.23 0.51
N PHE A 37 -7.99 0.29 -0.62
CA PHE A 37 -9.34 0.02 -1.12
C PHE A 37 -9.29 -0.99 -2.28
N PHE A 38 -9.97 -2.12 -2.11
CA PHE A 38 -10.10 -3.15 -3.15
C PHE A 38 -11.53 -3.15 -3.70
N TYR A 39 -11.67 -3.32 -5.01
CA TYR A 39 -12.93 -3.47 -5.74
C TYR A 39 -13.01 -4.81 -6.47
#